data_AF-A0A930ZK64-F1
#
_entry.id   AF-A0A930ZK64-F1
#
_cell.length_a   1.000
_cell.length_b   1.000
_cell.length_c   1.000
_cell.angle_alpha   90.00
_cell.angle_beta   90.00
_cell.angle_gamma   90.00
#
_symmetry.space_group_name_H-M   'P 1'
#
loop_
_entity.id
_entity.type
_entity.pdbx_description
1 polymer ?
#
loop_
_entity_poly.entity_id
_entity_poly.type
_entity_poly.pdbx_seq_one_letter_code
_entity_poly.pdbx_strand_id
1 'polypeptide(L)'
;MNTLWRWAGVYLTLMSALTAFGYYNQRRAVHLENLQQRISDLQKRQTQLTLQRFDLLSPLALRQWAEANGYTPMSLAKWGKQP
;
A
#
# COMPACT_ATOMS: atom_id res chain seq x y z
N MET A 1 43.89 21.41 -36.40
CA MET A 1 43.23 21.20 -35.09
C MET A 1 44.12 20.31 -34.24
N ASN A 2 44.67 20.84 -33.14
CA ASN A 2 45.55 20.08 -32.25
C ASN A 2 44.80 18.88 -31.65
N THR A 3 45.39 17.69 -31.74
CA THR A 3 44.86 16.41 -31.23
C THR A 3 44.41 16.49 -29.77
N LEU A 4 45.07 17.30 -28.95
CA LEU A 4 44.69 17.60 -27.56
C LEU A 4 43.24 18.11 -27.43
N TRP A 5 42.80 19.02 -28.29
CA TRP A 5 41.45 19.59 -28.23
C TRP A 5 40.37 18.58 -28.62
N ARG A 6 40.69 17.65 -29.54
CA ARG A 6 39.78 16.55 -29.91
C ARG A 6 39.54 15.62 -28.73
N TRP A 7 40.60 15.21 -28.04
CA TRP A 7 40.50 14.32 -26.89
C TRP A 7 39.85 15.00 -25.68
N ALA A 8 40.12 16.29 -25.43
CA ALA A 8 39.45 17.05 -24.39
C ALA A 8 37.93 17.10 -24.59
N GLY A 9 37.46 17.34 -25.84
CA GLY A 9 36.04 17.33 -26.18
C GLY A 9 35.38 15.97 -25.95
N VAL A 10 36.04 14.88 -26.36
CA VAL A 10 35.55 13.51 -26.11
C VAL A 10 35.44 13.24 -24.62
N TYR A 11 36.45 13.63 -23.84
CA TYR A 11 36.47 13.39 -22.39
C TYR A 11 35.37 14.16 -21.66
N LEU A 12 35.17 15.43 -22.01
CA LEU A 12 34.08 16.26 -21.48
C LEU A 12 32.70 15.71 -21.84
N THR A 13 32.55 15.17 -23.05
CA THR A 13 31.29 14.56 -23.49
C THR A 13 31.01 13.28 -22.70
N LEU A 14 32.02 12.43 -22.50
CA LEU A 14 31.91 11.22 -21.68
C LEU A 14 31.56 11.53 -20.23
N MET A 15 32.21 12.52 -19.62
CA MET A 15 31.92 12.97 -18.26
C MET A 15 30.50 13.54 -18.13
N SER A 16 30.07 14.34 -19.10
CA SER A 16 28.71 14.89 -19.12
C SER A 16 27.67 13.78 -19.26
N ALA A 17 27.93 12.79 -20.13
CA ALA A 17 27.04 11.65 -20.34
C ALA A 17 26.91 10.78 -19.08
N LEU A 18 28.04 10.46 -18.41
CA LEU A 18 28.05 9.71 -17.15
C LEU A 18 27.28 10.44 -16.05
N THR A 19 27.48 11.76 -15.95
CA THR A 19 26.81 12.59 -14.94
C THR A 19 25.30 12.63 -15.19
N ALA A 20 24.88 12.84 -16.44
CA ALA A 20 23.47 12.81 -16.80
C ALA A 20 22.85 11.44 -16.51
N PHE A 21 23.54 10.36 -16.86
CA PHE A 21 23.06 8.99 -16.60
C PHE A 21 22.92 8.71 -15.09
N GLY A 22 23.93 9.09 -14.30
CA GLY A 22 23.87 8.99 -12.84
C GLY A 22 22.71 9.78 -12.23
N TYR A 23 22.49 11.00 -12.72
CA TYR A 23 21.37 11.85 -12.29
C TYR A 23 20.00 11.23 -12.59
N TYR A 24 19.82 10.71 -13.80
CA TYR A 24 18.59 10.01 -14.17
C TYR A 24 18.37 8.76 -13.32
N ASN A 25 19.42 7.99 -13.05
CA ASN A 25 19.33 6.80 -12.24
C ASN A 25 18.95 7.14 -10.79
N GLN A 26 19.58 8.16 -10.20
CA GLN A 26 19.28 8.60 -8.83
C GLN A 26 17.83 9.09 -8.71
N ARG A 27 17.33 9.87 -9.67
CA ARG A 27 15.92 10.28 -9.69
C ARG A 27 14.96 9.09 -9.73
N ARG A 28 15.26 8.07 -10.55
CA ARG A 28 14.44 6.84 -10.62
C ARG A 28 14.49 6.05 -9.31
N ALA A 29 15.66 5.94 -8.70
CA ALA A 29 15.82 5.27 -7.41
C ALA A 29 15.00 5.95 -6.31
N VAL A 30 15.06 7.28 -6.21
CA VAL A 30 14.26 8.05 -5.24
C VAL A 30 12.76 7.87 -5.52
N HIS A 31 12.35 7.84 -6.78
CA HIS A 31 10.94 7.61 -7.11
C HIS A 31 10.48 6.19 -6.69
N LEU A 32 11.30 5.17 -6.94
CA LEU A 32 11.03 3.80 -6.51
C LEU A 32 10.95 3.69 -4.99
N GLU A 33 11.87 4.32 -4.26
CA GLU A 33 11.85 4.32 -2.79
C GLU A 33 10.58 4.97 -2.23
N ASN A 34 10.16 6.10 -2.80
CA ASN A 34 8.90 6.76 -2.42
C ASN A 34 7.68 5.86 -2.70
N LEU A 35 7.67 5.15 -3.83
CA LEU A 35 6.60 4.20 -4.15
C LEU A 35 6.60 3.02 -3.17
N GLN A 36 7.77 2.48 -2.82
CA GLN A 36 7.92 1.39 -1.86
C GLN A 36 7.39 1.80 -0.48
N GLN A 37 7.71 3.01 -0.02
CA GLN A 37 7.19 3.56 1.23
C GLN A 37 5.67 3.69 1.20
N ARG A 38 5.10 4.25 0.11
CA ARG A 38 3.64 4.34 -0.06
C ARG A 38 2.95 2.99 -0.04
N ILE A 39 3.52 1.97 -0.68
CA ILE A 39 2.99 0.60 -0.65
C ILE A 39 2.95 0.09 0.79
N SER A 40 4.03 0.27 1.56
CA SER A 40 4.09 -0.19 2.95
C SER A 40 3.06 0.51 3.84
N ASP A 41 2.83 1.80 3.64
CA ASP A 41 1.84 2.57 4.39
C ASP A 41 0.41 2.16 4.03
N LEU A 42 0.14 1.94 2.75
CA LEU A 42 -1.16 1.44 2.29
C LEU A 42 -1.44 0.04 2.81
N GLN A 43 -0.45 -0.85 2.84
CA GLN A 43 -0.59 -2.18 3.42
C GLN A 43 -0.93 -2.12 4.91
N LYS A 44 -0.22 -1.28 5.69
CA LYS A 44 -0.53 -1.08 7.12
C LYS A 44 -1.97 -0.60 7.32
N ARG A 45 -2.41 0.39 6.53
CA ARG A 45 -3.79 0.90 6.57
C ARG A 45 -4.80 -0.18 6.21
N GLN A 46 -4.52 -0.98 5.18
CA GLN A 46 -5.38 -2.09 4.78
C GLN A 46 -5.53 -3.10 5.91
N THR A 47 -4.44 -3.48 6.57
CA THR A 47 -4.48 -4.40 7.72
C THR A 47 -5.30 -3.81 8.87
N GLN A 48 -5.10 -2.53 9.21
CA GLN A 48 -5.87 -1.85 10.25
C GLN A 48 -7.37 -1.81 9.93
N LEU A 49 -7.74 -1.43 8.71
CA LEU A 49 -9.14 -1.41 8.27
C LEU A 49 -9.76 -2.81 8.25
N THR A 50 -8.97 -3.82 7.87
CA THR A 50 -9.42 -5.21 7.88
C THR A 50 -9.72 -5.66 9.31
N LEU A 51 -8.83 -5.35 10.27
CA LEU A 51 -9.06 -5.65 11.68
C LEU A 51 -10.29 -4.94 12.24
N GLN A 52 -10.43 -3.63 11.97
CA GLN A 52 -11.62 -2.87 12.37
C GLN A 52 -12.91 -3.49 11.79
N ARG A 53 -12.87 -3.92 10.53
CA ARG A 53 -14.01 -4.60 9.91
C ARG A 53 -14.31 -5.94 10.59
N PHE A 54 -13.29 -6.71 10.97
CA PHE A 54 -13.48 -7.94 11.72
C PHE A 54 -14.09 -7.70 13.11
N ASP A 55 -13.69 -6.64 13.80
CA ASP A 55 -14.27 -6.28 15.11
C ASP A 55 -15.77 -5.92 14.97
N LEU A 56 -16.10 -5.10 13.97
CA LEU A 56 -17.48 -4.68 13.68
C LEU A 56 -18.36 -5.83 13.17
N LEU A 57 -17.80 -6.75 12.39
CA LEU A 57 -18.50 -7.92 11.86
C LEU A 57 -18.29 -9.18 12.71
N SER A 58 -17.76 -9.02 13.92
CA SER A 58 -17.59 -10.16 14.82
C SER A 58 -18.96 -10.79 15.08
N PRO A 59 -19.07 -12.12 15.18
CA PRO A 59 -20.34 -12.80 15.44
C PRO A 59 -21.04 -12.28 16.71
N LEU A 60 -20.26 -11.83 17.69
CA LEU A 60 -20.74 -11.19 18.90
C LEU A 60 -21.38 -9.82 18.61
N ALA A 61 -20.69 -8.95 17.86
CA ALA A 61 -21.24 -7.64 17.49
C ALA A 61 -22.48 -7.78 16.60
N LEU A 62 -22.47 -8.73 15.66
CA LEU A 62 -23.64 -9.06 14.83
C LEU A 62 -24.82 -9.56 15.67
N ARG A 63 -24.54 -10.38 16.69
CA ARG A 63 -25.59 -10.86 17.61
C ARG A 63 -26.13 -9.76 18.49
N GLN A 64 -25.29 -8.91 19.06
CA GLN A 64 -25.73 -7.76 19.86
C GLN A 64 -26.55 -6.78 19.02
N TRP A 65 -26.12 -6.52 17.79
CA TRP A 65 -26.89 -5.72 16.84
C TRP A 65 -28.24 -6.37 16.52
N ALA A 66 -28.27 -7.67 16.26
CA ALA A 66 -29.50 -8.41 16.00
C ALA A 66 -30.46 -8.33 17.20
N GLU A 67 -29.98 -8.60 18.41
CA GLU A 67 -30.76 -8.50 19.65
C GLU A 67 -31.29 -7.07 19.88
N ALA A 68 -30.47 -6.04 19.66
CA ALA A 68 -30.89 -4.63 19.78
C ALA A 68 -31.95 -4.20 18.75
N ASN A 69 -31.97 -4.84 17.58
CA ASN A 69 -32.97 -4.60 16.53
C ASN A 69 -34.17 -5.57 16.60
N GLY A 70 -34.28 -6.37 17.67
CA GLY A 70 -35.40 -7.29 17.88
C GLY A 70 -35.32 -8.59 17.09
N TYR A 71 -34.18 -8.90 16.47
CA TYR A 71 -33.94 -10.18 15.79
C TYR A 71 -33.40 -11.22 16.78
N THR A 72 -34.22 -12.23 17.08
CA THR A 72 -33.79 -13.38 17.89
C THR A 72 -33.09 -14.42 16.99
N PRO A 73 -31.85 -14.82 17.28
CA PRO A 73 -31.17 -15.81 16.47
C PRO A 73 -31.92 -17.15 16.51
N MET A 74 -32.04 -17.81 15.36
CA MET A 74 -32.77 -19.08 15.18
C MET A 74 -32.34 -20.19 16.16
N SER A 75 -31.09 -20.16 16.65
CA SER A 75 -30.58 -21.11 17.65
C SER A 75 -31.14 -20.91 19.06
N LEU A 76 -31.63 -19.70 19.38
CA LEU A 76 -32.31 -19.36 20.63
C LEU A 76 -33.81 -19.25 20.48
N ALA A 77 -34.31 -19.08 19.27
CA ALA A 77 -35.73 -19.21 18.97
C ALA A 77 -36.15 -20.65 19.31
N LYS A 78 -36.66 -20.83 20.54
CA LYS A 78 -37.55 -21.96 20.85
C LYS A 78 -38.77 -21.72 19.97
N TRP A 79 -38.76 -22.28 18.76
CA TRP A 79 -39.94 -22.39 17.93
C TRP A 79 -40.97 -23.11 18.79
N GLY A 80 -41.91 -22.32 19.31
CA GLY A 80 -42.91 -22.79 20.24
C GLY A 80 -43.57 -24.01 19.64
N LYS A 81 -43.66 -25.07 20.45
CA LYS A 81 -44.64 -26.13 20.27
C LYS A 81 -45.95 -25.48 19.85
N GLN A 82 -46.34 -25.65 18.60
CA GLN A 82 -47.72 -25.41 18.21
C GLN A 82 -48.57 -26.51 18.87
N PRO A 83 -49.77 -26.15 19.37
CA PRO A 83 -50.67 -27.06 20.08
C PRO A 83 -51.14 -28.24 19.24
#